data_AF-A0A8T2NBQ4-F1
#
_entry.id   AF-A0A8T2NBQ4-F1
#
_cell.length_a   1.000
_cell.length_b   1.000
_cell.length_c   1.000
_cell.angle_alpha   90.00
_cell.angle_beta   90.00
_cell.angle_gamma   90.00
#
_symmetry.space_group_name_H-M   'P 1'
#
loop_
_entity.id
_entity.type
_entity.pdbx_description
1 polymer ?
#
loop_
_entity_poly.entity_id
_entity_poly.type
_entity_poly.pdbx_seq_one_letter_code
_entity_poly.pdbx_strand_id
1 'polypeptide(L)'
;MDKTVVLVALAAVFSSGNCQYEPTWESIDSRPLPEWYDQAKFGIFIHWGVFSVPSYGSEWFWWYWQGRKLQSYVDFMQKNYPPNFKYQDFAPLFTAEFFNAKQWVDIFSASGAKYIVLTTKHHEGFTLWGSKYSWNWNAVDVGPKRDLVAEVADALRANSNLRLGLYHSLFEWFNPLFQQDAANVFTTNKFPVTKTLPELYEIVTKYHPEILWSDGDGDAPDKYWNSTGFLAWLYNESPVRETVVTNDRWGYGTICKHGGYYTCSDRYNPGHLLKHKWENCMTIDQKSWGYRRDAELKDYLTIEDLIKTLVETVSCGGNLLMNVGPTHDGRIAPIFEERLRQVGQWLAVNGEGIYNSSAWRAQNDTVTPGVWYTCRPNDNIVYAVILQWPDSGYVTLNVPLVVEGKTEVRALVKHWNILCGASGLFTATEVAALEAYWPESVSAPAALRSDALLLGLDATTDRSNIKTTLSTFQHPSGLHRVVIASQNCHNVVQRRNFAYFFFLHINLVLIFHHILCFSGKFPLHYLCGLNSDYCELGTKCFFAFLHKQIKFPESNKWAFTVFVMYAVCRPQSEEPNLNFFLQSISRSHSGCGNLMVSSLVVSS
;
A
#
# COMPACT_ATOMS: atom_id res chain seq x y z
N MET A 1 -13.78 15.98 -67.70
CA MET A 1 -14.45 14.91 -66.94
C MET A 1 -13.86 14.91 -65.55
N ASP A 2 -14.50 15.65 -64.65
CA ASP A 2 -14.07 15.82 -63.27
C ASP A 2 -14.37 14.58 -62.43
N LYS A 3 -13.45 14.22 -61.54
CA LYS A 3 -13.72 13.39 -60.35
C LYS A 3 -12.85 13.86 -59.18
N THR A 4 -13.21 14.99 -58.59
CA THR A 4 -12.72 15.41 -57.28
C THR A 4 -13.22 14.43 -56.23
N VAL A 5 -12.31 13.70 -55.59
CA VAL A 5 -12.65 12.79 -54.47
C VAL A 5 -12.70 13.62 -53.19
N VAL A 6 -13.91 13.89 -52.71
CA VAL A 6 -14.12 14.54 -51.41
C VAL A 6 -14.03 13.46 -50.32
N LEU A 7 -12.97 13.51 -49.51
CA LEU A 7 -12.94 12.76 -48.25
C LEU A 7 -13.90 13.45 -47.26
N VAL A 8 -15.05 12.83 -47.01
CA VAL A 8 -15.93 13.23 -45.89
C VAL A 8 -15.36 12.58 -44.62
N ALA A 9 -14.64 13.38 -43.83
CA ALA A 9 -14.28 13.01 -42.47
C ALA A 9 -15.54 13.03 -41.60
N LEU A 10 -16.12 11.85 -41.37
CA LEU A 10 -17.15 11.65 -40.35
C LEU A 10 -16.51 11.80 -38.97
N ALA A 11 -16.42 13.05 -38.51
CA ALA A 11 -16.17 13.34 -37.11
C ALA A 11 -17.36 12.79 -36.31
N ALA A 12 -17.14 11.69 -35.59
CA ALA A 12 -18.09 11.19 -34.61
C ALA A 12 -18.17 12.21 -33.46
N VAL A 13 -19.09 13.16 -33.60
CA VAL A 13 -19.51 14.00 -32.49
C VAL A 13 -20.17 13.08 -31.48
N PHE A 14 -19.41 12.68 -30.46
CA PHE A 14 -19.98 12.14 -29.24
C PHE A 14 -20.82 13.24 -28.60
N SER A 15 -22.08 13.31 -29.03
CA SER A 15 -23.13 13.96 -28.27
C SER A 15 -23.26 13.18 -26.98
N SER A 16 -22.55 13.63 -25.94
CA SER A 16 -22.90 13.37 -24.55
C SER A 16 -24.30 13.96 -24.34
N GLY A 17 -25.32 13.21 -24.75
CA GLY A 17 -26.69 13.53 -24.38
C GLY A 17 -26.74 13.49 -22.87
N ASN A 18 -27.01 14.65 -22.25
CA ASN A 18 -27.18 14.75 -20.81
C ASN A 18 -28.38 13.88 -20.42
N CYS A 19 -28.11 12.61 -20.10
CA CYS A 19 -29.07 11.71 -19.51
C CYS A 19 -29.28 12.21 -18.09
N GLN A 20 -30.32 13.01 -17.90
CA GLN A 20 -30.67 13.53 -16.59
C GLN A 20 -31.12 12.35 -15.72
N TYR A 21 -30.38 12.09 -14.64
CA TYR A 21 -30.69 11.03 -13.69
C TYR A 21 -31.88 11.45 -12.83
N GLU A 22 -32.95 10.66 -12.88
CA GLU A 22 -34.13 10.84 -12.04
C GLU A 22 -33.84 10.31 -10.62
N PRO A 23 -34.55 10.79 -9.57
CA PRO A 23 -34.34 10.36 -8.19
C PRO A 23 -34.95 8.97 -7.89
N THR A 24 -34.67 7.99 -8.75
CA THR A 24 -35.07 6.58 -8.64
C THR A 24 -33.85 5.67 -8.80
N TRP A 25 -33.82 4.55 -8.10
CA TRP A 25 -32.71 3.60 -8.20
C TRP A 25 -32.50 3.07 -9.63
N GLU A 26 -33.57 2.81 -10.38
CA GLU A 26 -33.49 2.39 -11.79
C GLU A 26 -32.72 3.40 -12.66
N SER A 27 -32.91 4.70 -12.45
CA SER A 27 -32.16 5.73 -13.18
C SER A 27 -30.74 5.87 -12.65
N ILE A 28 -30.56 5.92 -11.33
CA ILE A 28 -29.25 6.11 -10.67
C ILE A 28 -28.28 4.96 -10.95
N ASP A 29 -28.74 3.71 -10.83
CA ASP A 29 -27.95 2.51 -11.09
C ASP A 29 -27.68 2.29 -12.59
N SER A 30 -28.38 3.02 -13.48
CA SER A 30 -28.07 3.03 -14.93
C SER A 30 -26.83 3.86 -15.29
N ARG A 31 -26.31 4.67 -14.36
CA ARG A 31 -25.11 5.49 -14.60
C ARG A 31 -23.89 4.59 -14.86
N PRO A 32 -23.20 4.74 -16.01
CA PRO A 32 -21.96 4.01 -16.25
C PRO A 32 -20.90 4.30 -15.19
N LEU A 33 -20.18 3.27 -14.77
CA LEU A 33 -19.02 3.43 -13.90
C LEU A 33 -17.91 4.19 -14.64
N PRO A 34 -17.38 5.30 -14.09
CA PRO A 34 -16.20 5.97 -14.60
C PRO A 34 -15.00 5.03 -14.73
N GLU A 35 -14.41 4.93 -15.93
CA GLU A 35 -13.36 3.95 -16.25
C GLU A 35 -12.17 3.99 -15.30
N TRP A 36 -11.80 5.18 -14.83
CA TRP A 36 -10.68 5.38 -13.91
C TRP A 36 -10.83 4.53 -12.64
N TYR A 37 -12.05 4.33 -12.16
CA TYR A 37 -12.30 3.61 -10.92
C TYR A 37 -12.10 2.11 -11.10
N ASP A 38 -12.53 1.52 -12.23
CA ASP A 38 -12.14 0.15 -12.52
C ASP A 38 -10.64 0.02 -12.75
N GLN A 39 -10.02 0.96 -13.46
CA GLN A 39 -8.58 0.95 -13.76
C GLN A 39 -7.69 1.05 -12.50
N ALA A 40 -8.18 1.73 -11.47
CA ALA A 40 -7.43 2.09 -10.26
C ALA A 40 -6.96 0.89 -9.42
N LYS A 41 -7.81 -0.12 -9.23
CA LYS A 41 -7.63 -1.35 -8.42
C LYS A 41 -7.28 -1.21 -6.93
N PHE A 42 -6.58 -0.16 -6.50
CA PHE A 42 -6.07 -0.02 -5.13
C PHE A 42 -6.20 1.41 -4.59
N GLY A 43 -6.75 1.54 -3.39
CA GLY A 43 -6.87 2.80 -2.65
C GLY A 43 -6.64 2.65 -1.15
N ILE A 44 -6.41 3.77 -0.46
CA ILE A 44 -6.17 3.82 1.00
C ILE A 44 -7.36 4.43 1.74
N PHE A 45 -7.93 3.70 2.68
CA PHE A 45 -8.92 4.24 3.62
C PHE A 45 -8.20 4.84 4.84
N ILE A 46 -8.75 5.90 5.41
CA ILE A 46 -8.18 6.58 6.58
C ILE A 46 -9.29 6.86 7.59
N HIS A 47 -9.33 6.07 8.67
CA HIS A 47 -10.23 6.31 9.80
C HIS A 47 -9.52 7.14 10.88
N TRP A 48 -9.87 8.42 10.94
CA TRP A 48 -9.27 9.40 11.84
C TRP A 48 -10.33 10.33 12.42
N GLY A 49 -10.31 10.55 13.73
CA GLY A 49 -11.32 11.33 14.45
C GLY A 49 -11.04 11.39 15.94
N VAL A 50 -12.01 11.85 16.72
CA VAL A 50 -11.88 12.02 18.18
C VAL A 50 -11.67 10.66 18.87
N PHE A 51 -12.22 9.58 18.30
CA PHE A 51 -11.95 8.20 18.73
C PHE A 51 -10.46 7.80 18.72
N SER A 52 -9.62 8.46 17.91
CA SER A 52 -8.16 8.23 17.94
C SER A 52 -7.52 8.72 19.26
N VAL A 53 -8.17 9.59 20.05
CA VAL A 53 -7.63 10.11 21.32
C VAL A 53 -7.55 9.03 22.40
N PRO A 54 -8.63 8.32 22.79
CA PRO A 54 -8.52 7.21 23.74
C PRO A 54 -7.63 6.08 23.21
N SER A 55 -7.48 5.94 21.89
CA SER A 55 -6.59 4.97 21.23
C SER A 55 -6.79 3.55 21.76
N TYR A 56 -8.03 3.08 21.93
CA TYR A 56 -8.30 1.80 22.61
C TYR A 56 -9.43 1.02 21.95
N GLY A 57 -9.16 -0.24 21.60
CA GLY A 57 -10.17 -1.16 21.10
C GLY A 57 -10.62 -0.88 19.66
N SER A 58 -11.40 0.18 19.43
CA SER A 58 -11.86 0.57 18.08
C SER A 58 -12.42 2.00 18.00
N GLU A 59 -12.54 2.53 16.79
CA GLU A 59 -13.31 3.73 16.40
C GLU A 59 -14.78 3.75 16.89
N TRP A 60 -15.32 2.59 17.28
CA TRP A 60 -16.60 2.44 17.98
C TRP A 60 -16.54 2.75 19.49
N PHE A 61 -15.44 3.33 19.99
CA PHE A 61 -15.19 3.61 21.40
C PHE A 61 -16.39 4.23 22.13
N TRP A 62 -16.99 5.31 21.57
CA TRP A 62 -18.11 5.99 22.23
C TRP A 62 -19.33 5.08 22.38
N TRP A 63 -19.67 4.32 21.34
CA TRP A 63 -20.78 3.37 21.39
C TRP A 63 -20.51 2.23 22.36
N TYR A 64 -19.31 1.67 22.37
CA TYR A 64 -18.94 0.58 23.27
C TYR A 64 -18.86 1.03 24.74
N TRP A 65 -18.43 2.25 25.01
CA TRP A 65 -18.39 2.82 26.35
C TRP A 65 -19.76 3.29 26.88
N GLN A 66 -20.53 4.05 26.08
CA GLN A 66 -21.77 4.70 26.55
C GLN A 66 -23.06 3.99 26.11
N GLY A 67 -23.10 3.47 24.88
CA GLY A 67 -24.27 2.79 24.32
C GLY A 67 -24.40 1.36 24.87
N ARG A 68 -23.41 0.50 24.58
CA ARG A 68 -23.36 -0.90 25.03
C ARG A 68 -22.82 -1.09 26.45
N LYS A 69 -22.08 -0.11 26.99
CA LYS A 69 -21.45 -0.16 28.32
C LYS A 69 -20.61 -1.42 28.55
N LEU A 70 -19.79 -1.78 27.56
CA LEU A 70 -18.90 -2.93 27.63
C LEU A 70 -17.88 -2.72 28.76
N GLN A 71 -17.78 -3.70 29.67
CA GLN A 71 -17.02 -3.56 30.91
C GLN A 71 -15.56 -3.13 30.67
N SER A 72 -14.89 -3.69 29.66
CA SER A 72 -13.50 -3.33 29.32
C SER A 72 -13.31 -1.86 28.93
N TYR A 73 -14.33 -1.20 28.35
CA TYR A 73 -14.29 0.22 28.00
C TYR A 73 -14.66 1.10 29.22
N VAL A 74 -15.58 0.63 30.06
CA VAL A 74 -15.93 1.29 31.33
C VAL A 74 -14.74 1.29 32.28
N ASP A 75 -14.08 0.15 32.48
CA ASP A 75 -12.88 -0.01 33.33
C ASP A 75 -11.71 0.81 32.79
N PHE A 76 -11.51 0.80 31.46
CA PHE A 76 -10.50 1.65 30.81
C PHE A 76 -10.74 3.13 31.12
N MET A 77 -11.98 3.60 31.03
CA MET A 77 -12.30 5.00 31.35
C MET A 77 -12.12 5.31 32.84
N GLN A 78 -12.59 4.46 33.75
CA GLN A 78 -12.40 4.62 35.19
C GLN A 78 -10.92 4.63 35.61
N LYS A 79 -10.07 3.87 34.92
CA LYS A 79 -8.64 3.75 35.24
C LYS A 79 -7.78 4.88 34.66
N ASN A 80 -8.15 5.45 33.52
CA ASN A 80 -7.29 6.37 32.76
C ASN A 80 -7.78 7.83 32.75
N TYR A 81 -9.03 8.11 33.15
CA TYR A 81 -9.64 9.44 33.05
C TYR A 81 -10.33 9.85 34.36
N PRO A 82 -10.45 11.16 34.66
CA PRO A 82 -11.06 11.62 35.90
C PRO A 82 -12.56 11.27 35.97
N PRO A 83 -13.14 11.20 37.18
CA PRO A 83 -14.58 11.05 37.36
C PRO A 83 -15.37 12.11 36.59
N ASN A 84 -16.50 11.71 35.99
CA ASN A 84 -17.38 12.52 35.15
C ASN A 84 -16.82 13.00 33.80
N PHE A 85 -15.65 12.49 33.36
CA PHE A 85 -15.16 12.71 31.99
C PHE A 85 -16.21 12.24 30.96
N LYS A 86 -16.48 13.06 29.95
CA LYS A 86 -17.43 12.82 28.86
C LYS A 86 -16.69 12.59 27.56
N TYR A 87 -17.35 12.00 26.57
CA TYR A 87 -16.74 11.79 25.27
C TYR A 87 -16.34 13.11 24.58
N GLN A 88 -17.12 14.17 24.80
CA GLN A 88 -16.83 15.50 24.28
C GLN A 88 -15.52 16.10 24.81
N ASP A 89 -15.07 15.68 25.99
CA ASP A 89 -13.82 16.16 26.60
C ASP A 89 -12.57 15.60 25.88
N PHE A 90 -12.73 14.64 24.95
CA PHE A 90 -11.67 14.21 24.04
C PHE A 90 -11.42 15.18 22.87
N ALA A 91 -12.41 15.98 22.45
CA ALA A 91 -12.25 16.81 21.25
C ALA A 91 -11.12 17.86 21.36
N PRO A 92 -10.87 18.52 22.51
CA PRO A 92 -9.70 19.38 22.68
C PRO A 92 -8.35 18.63 22.67
N LEU A 93 -8.35 17.31 22.90
CA LEU A 93 -7.16 16.46 22.96
C LEU A 93 -6.82 15.82 21.59
N PHE A 94 -7.74 15.91 20.62
CA PHE A 94 -7.48 15.64 19.22
C PHE A 94 -6.70 16.82 18.63
N THR A 95 -5.37 16.81 18.77
CA THR A 95 -4.52 17.98 18.47
C THR A 95 -4.05 18.06 17.03
N ALA A 96 -3.90 16.92 16.34
CA ALA A 96 -3.23 16.84 15.03
C ALA A 96 -1.85 17.55 14.99
N GLU A 97 -1.13 17.55 16.11
CA GLU A 97 0.11 18.32 16.32
C GLU A 97 1.22 18.00 15.30
N PHE A 98 1.37 16.73 14.94
CA PHE A 98 2.33 16.23 13.95
C PHE A 98 1.66 15.89 12.61
N PHE A 99 0.40 16.28 12.39
CA PHE A 99 -0.28 16.08 11.11
C PHE A 99 0.35 16.94 10.01
N ASN A 100 0.86 16.26 8.99
CA ASN A 100 1.40 16.84 7.77
C ASN A 100 0.79 16.17 6.54
N ALA A 101 -0.13 16.89 5.87
CA ALA A 101 -0.82 16.39 4.68
C ALA A 101 0.15 15.97 3.55
N LYS A 102 1.26 16.69 3.35
CA LYS A 102 2.27 16.35 2.32
C LYS A 102 3.02 15.06 2.67
N GLN A 103 3.26 14.78 3.95
CA GLN A 103 3.85 13.50 4.38
C GLN A 103 2.88 12.34 4.16
N TRP A 104 1.59 12.52 4.47
CA TRP A 104 0.57 11.53 4.19
C TRP A 104 0.48 11.23 2.68
N VAL A 105 0.46 12.26 1.84
CA VAL A 105 0.45 12.11 0.37
C VAL A 105 1.69 11.39 -0.16
N ASP A 106 2.88 11.62 0.42
CA ASP A 106 4.08 10.84 0.09
C ASP A 106 3.89 9.35 0.41
N ILE A 107 3.42 9.01 1.62
CA ILE A 107 3.21 7.64 2.06
C ILE A 107 2.17 6.92 1.18
N PHE A 108 1.05 7.58 0.87
CA PHE A 108 -0.02 7.01 0.04
C PHE A 108 0.37 6.93 -1.44
N SER A 109 1.19 7.85 -1.96
CA SER A 109 1.71 7.75 -3.33
C SER A 109 2.74 6.60 -3.42
N ALA A 110 3.60 6.48 -2.40
CA ALA A 110 4.61 5.43 -2.30
C ALA A 110 4.03 4.03 -2.05
N SER A 111 2.74 3.89 -1.69
CA SER A 111 2.06 2.60 -1.62
C SER A 111 1.54 2.09 -2.97
N GLY A 112 1.60 2.91 -4.02
CA GLY A 112 1.03 2.60 -5.33
C GLY A 112 -0.49 2.77 -5.42
N ALA A 113 -1.16 3.26 -4.37
CA ALA A 113 -2.58 3.60 -4.44
C ALA A 113 -2.88 4.60 -5.58
N LYS A 114 -4.12 4.59 -6.06
CA LYS A 114 -4.63 5.54 -7.08
C LYS A 114 -5.70 6.49 -6.53
N TYR A 115 -6.21 6.20 -5.35
CA TYR A 115 -7.14 7.04 -4.61
C TYR A 115 -6.95 6.88 -3.10
N ILE A 116 -7.46 7.82 -2.33
CA ILE A 116 -7.66 7.67 -0.89
C ILE A 116 -9.14 7.85 -0.54
N VAL A 117 -9.56 7.42 0.64
CA VAL A 117 -10.86 7.75 1.23
C VAL A 117 -10.64 8.21 2.67
N LEU A 118 -10.87 9.50 2.96
CA LEU A 118 -10.72 10.07 4.30
C LEU A 118 -12.07 10.15 5.02
N THR A 119 -12.15 9.71 6.28
CA THR A 119 -13.32 9.95 7.13
C THR A 119 -13.54 11.44 7.38
N THR A 120 -14.49 12.07 6.67
CA THR A 120 -14.88 13.46 6.95
C THR A 120 -15.65 13.57 8.27
N LYS A 121 -16.51 12.58 8.52
CA LYS A 121 -17.35 12.42 9.72
C LYS A 121 -17.58 10.93 9.96
N HIS A 122 -17.28 10.43 11.15
CA HIS A 122 -17.67 9.08 11.58
C HIS A 122 -18.94 9.12 12.44
N HIS A 123 -19.44 7.98 12.93
CA HIS A 123 -20.70 7.86 13.68
C HIS A 123 -20.75 8.68 15.00
N GLU A 124 -19.61 9.23 15.45
CA GLU A 124 -19.52 10.20 16.55
C GLU A 124 -19.93 11.64 16.17
N GLY A 125 -20.21 11.91 14.90
CA GLY A 125 -20.67 13.20 14.40
C GLY A 125 -19.62 14.32 14.35
N PHE A 126 -18.39 14.07 14.78
CA PHE A 126 -17.30 15.05 14.72
C PHE A 126 -16.82 15.21 13.28
N THR A 127 -16.80 16.44 12.77
CA THR A 127 -16.36 16.70 11.40
C THR A 127 -14.90 17.18 11.35
N LEU A 128 -14.10 16.58 10.47
CA LEU A 128 -12.70 16.97 10.24
C LEU A 128 -12.54 18.32 9.48
N TRP A 129 -13.66 18.99 9.19
CA TRP A 129 -13.71 20.35 8.65
C TRP A 129 -14.71 21.20 9.43
N GLY A 130 -14.60 22.53 9.28
CA GLY A 130 -15.53 23.50 9.84
C GLY A 130 -16.91 23.45 9.18
N SER A 131 -17.73 22.47 9.57
CA SER A 131 -19.13 22.34 9.14
C SER A 131 -20.02 23.35 9.86
N LYS A 132 -20.83 24.10 9.10
CA LYS A 132 -21.87 24.99 9.65
C LYS A 132 -22.93 24.23 10.44
N TYR A 133 -23.06 22.93 10.20
CA TYR A 133 -24.03 22.03 10.80
C TYR A 133 -23.44 21.23 11.99
N SER A 134 -22.11 21.29 12.20
CA SER A 134 -21.38 20.74 13.36
C SER A 134 -20.79 21.84 14.25
N TRP A 135 -21.50 22.95 14.46
CA TRP A 135 -20.99 24.06 15.25
C TRP A 135 -20.46 23.59 16.63
N ASN A 136 -19.21 23.96 16.94
CA ASN A 136 -18.49 23.57 18.15
C ASN A 136 -18.26 22.05 18.35
N TRP A 137 -18.45 21.24 17.30
CA TRP A 137 -18.17 19.79 17.28
C TRP A 137 -17.41 19.41 15.99
N ASN A 138 -16.33 20.16 15.71
CA ASN A 138 -15.52 19.98 14.51
C ASN A 138 -14.05 20.45 14.70
N ALA A 139 -13.17 20.03 13.81
CA ALA A 139 -11.71 20.27 13.89
C ALA A 139 -11.27 21.75 13.75
N VAL A 140 -12.13 22.63 13.24
CA VAL A 140 -11.85 24.07 13.16
C VAL A 140 -12.27 24.77 14.46
N ASP A 141 -13.41 24.40 15.03
CA ASP A 141 -13.94 24.99 16.26
C ASP A 141 -13.28 24.44 17.53
N VAL A 142 -12.77 23.21 17.55
CA VAL A 142 -12.14 22.57 18.72
C VAL A 142 -11.04 21.59 18.31
N GLY A 143 -10.05 21.38 19.19
CA GLY A 143 -8.89 20.53 18.90
C GLY A 143 -7.91 21.22 17.94
N PRO A 144 -7.73 20.75 16.68
CA PRO A 144 -6.64 21.20 15.80
C PRO A 144 -6.70 22.66 15.35
N LYS A 145 -7.88 23.29 15.38
CA LYS A 145 -8.17 24.61 14.79
C LYS A 145 -7.83 24.69 13.28
N ARG A 146 -8.01 23.57 12.57
CA ARG A 146 -7.57 23.35 11.19
C ARG A 146 -8.66 22.66 10.38
N ASP A 147 -8.73 22.98 9.09
CA ASP A 147 -9.60 22.29 8.14
C ASP A 147 -8.82 21.13 7.51
N LEU A 148 -8.85 19.99 8.20
CA LEU A 148 -8.01 18.83 7.87
C LEU A 148 -8.40 18.21 6.52
N VAL A 149 -9.69 18.31 6.14
CA VAL A 149 -10.16 17.84 4.83
C VAL A 149 -9.63 18.74 3.71
N ALA A 150 -9.65 20.06 3.89
CA ALA A 150 -9.04 20.99 2.94
C ALA A 150 -7.53 20.72 2.77
N GLU A 151 -6.79 20.60 3.87
CA GLU A 151 -5.34 20.37 3.84
C GLU A 151 -4.96 19.07 3.11
N VAL A 152 -5.71 17.98 3.31
CA VAL A 152 -5.49 16.73 2.54
C VAL A 152 -5.85 16.91 1.07
N ALA A 153 -7.01 17.50 0.77
CA ALA A 153 -7.47 17.71 -0.61
C ALA A 153 -6.48 18.56 -1.44
N ASP A 154 -5.96 19.63 -0.86
CA ASP A 154 -5.02 20.54 -1.53
C ASP A 154 -3.61 19.92 -1.65
N ALA A 155 -3.16 19.17 -0.63
CA ALA A 155 -1.90 18.44 -0.71
C ALA A 155 -1.92 17.36 -1.80
N LEU A 156 -3.03 16.62 -1.96
CA LEU A 156 -3.18 15.61 -3.02
C LEU A 156 -3.04 16.26 -4.41
N ARG A 157 -3.84 17.30 -4.67
CA ARG A 157 -3.86 18.04 -5.95
C ARG A 157 -2.50 18.64 -6.31
N ALA A 158 -1.77 19.16 -5.32
CA ALA A 158 -0.51 19.83 -5.53
C ALA A 158 0.70 18.88 -5.66
N ASN A 159 0.62 17.64 -5.17
CA ASN A 159 1.79 16.76 -5.01
C ASN A 159 1.61 15.34 -5.58
N SER A 160 0.45 14.96 -6.12
CA SER A 160 0.21 13.58 -6.56
C SER A 160 -0.84 13.45 -7.66
N ASN A 161 -0.93 12.26 -8.26
CA ASN A 161 -2.03 11.84 -9.13
C ASN A 161 -3.09 11.01 -8.37
N LEU A 162 -3.08 11.05 -7.03
CA LEU A 162 -4.06 10.36 -6.20
C LEU A 162 -5.40 11.08 -6.26
N ARG A 163 -6.47 10.33 -6.50
CA ARG A 163 -7.84 10.86 -6.51
C ARG A 163 -8.38 10.97 -5.09
N LEU A 164 -9.07 12.07 -4.80
CA LEU A 164 -9.64 12.32 -3.48
C LEU A 164 -10.98 11.60 -3.34
N GLY A 165 -11.08 10.68 -2.39
CA GLY A 165 -12.32 10.15 -1.88
C GLY A 165 -12.61 10.64 -0.46
N LEU A 166 -13.88 10.79 -0.13
CA LEU A 166 -14.36 11.22 1.19
C LEU A 166 -15.41 10.24 1.69
N TYR A 167 -15.21 9.75 2.91
CA TYR A 167 -16.19 8.98 3.67
C TYR A 167 -17.07 9.91 4.50
N HIS A 168 -18.36 9.59 4.60
CA HIS A 168 -19.29 10.31 5.46
C HIS A 168 -20.34 9.38 6.10
N SER A 169 -20.32 9.29 7.43
CA SER A 169 -21.37 8.63 8.21
C SER A 169 -22.71 9.37 8.05
N LEU A 170 -23.74 8.67 7.59
CA LEU A 170 -25.08 9.22 7.45
C LEU A 170 -25.68 9.55 8.82
N PHE A 171 -25.64 8.59 9.75
CA PHE A 171 -26.14 8.74 11.13
C PHE A 171 -25.11 9.22 12.16
N GLU A 172 -25.61 9.55 13.35
CA GLU A 172 -24.82 9.94 14.53
C GLU A 172 -25.43 9.31 15.80
N TRP A 173 -24.69 8.44 16.50
CA TRP A 173 -25.22 7.59 17.60
C TRP A 173 -26.03 8.35 18.68
N PHE A 174 -25.56 9.54 19.04
CA PHE A 174 -26.06 10.31 20.18
C PHE A 174 -26.58 11.70 19.78
N ASN A 175 -26.85 11.93 18.48
CA ASN A 175 -27.49 13.16 18.05
C ASN A 175 -28.98 13.16 18.42
N PRO A 176 -29.49 14.15 19.19
CA PRO A 176 -30.88 14.15 19.64
C PRO A 176 -31.91 14.17 18.50
N LEU A 177 -31.59 14.73 17.34
CA LEU A 177 -32.51 14.74 16.19
C LEU A 177 -32.61 13.36 15.55
N PHE A 178 -31.48 12.66 15.38
CA PHE A 178 -31.47 11.29 14.87
C PHE A 178 -32.22 10.35 15.82
N GLN A 179 -31.95 10.45 17.13
CA GLN A 179 -32.64 9.65 18.14
C GLN A 179 -34.16 9.91 18.19
N GLN A 180 -34.60 11.16 17.97
CA GLN A 180 -36.03 11.50 17.88
C GLN A 180 -36.69 10.90 16.63
N ASP A 181 -36.04 11.00 15.47
CA ASP A 181 -36.57 10.40 14.23
C ASP A 181 -36.60 8.86 14.34
N ALA A 182 -35.56 8.23 14.87
CA ALA A 182 -35.47 6.79 15.08
C ALA A 182 -36.53 6.27 16.08
N ALA A 183 -36.73 6.97 17.21
CA ALA A 183 -37.78 6.65 18.17
C ALA A 183 -39.21 6.79 17.57
N ASN A 184 -39.35 7.57 16.50
CA ASN A 184 -40.58 7.74 15.73
C ASN A 184 -40.58 6.93 14.40
N VAL A 185 -39.76 5.87 14.34
CA VAL A 185 -39.65 4.91 13.22
C VAL A 185 -39.44 5.60 11.87
N PHE A 186 -38.62 6.66 11.86
CA PHE A 186 -38.25 7.44 10.67
C PHE A 186 -39.42 8.05 9.89
N THR A 187 -40.58 8.24 10.55
CA THR A 187 -41.73 8.94 9.95
C THR A 187 -41.54 10.45 9.86
N THR A 188 -40.60 11.01 10.64
CA THR A 188 -40.02 12.34 10.46
C THR A 188 -38.59 12.23 9.95
N ASN A 189 -38.09 13.26 9.27
CA ASN A 189 -36.75 13.32 8.66
C ASN A 189 -35.97 14.57 9.08
N LYS A 190 -36.12 14.99 10.34
CA LYS A 190 -35.54 16.24 10.86
C LYS A 190 -34.01 16.23 10.78
N PHE A 191 -33.39 15.12 11.19
CA PHE A 191 -31.94 14.98 11.19
C PHE A 191 -31.33 15.06 9.78
N PRO A 192 -31.69 14.21 8.79
CA PRO A 192 -31.07 14.28 7.47
C PRO A 192 -31.28 15.64 6.79
N VAL A 193 -32.47 16.25 6.92
CA VAL A 193 -32.76 17.57 6.32
C VAL A 193 -31.94 18.72 6.94
N THR A 194 -31.67 18.67 8.25
CA THR A 194 -30.97 19.78 8.96
C THR A 194 -29.47 19.54 9.16
N LYS A 195 -29.00 18.31 8.98
CA LYS A 195 -27.65 17.87 9.35
C LYS A 195 -26.94 17.16 8.19
N THR A 196 -27.30 15.90 7.92
CA THR A 196 -26.54 15.02 7.00
C THR A 196 -26.58 15.49 5.54
N LEU A 197 -27.74 15.81 4.98
CA LEU A 197 -27.83 16.26 3.59
C LEU A 197 -27.07 17.57 3.36
N PRO A 198 -27.25 18.65 4.16
CA PRO A 198 -26.45 19.86 4.01
C PRO A 198 -24.94 19.64 4.12
N GLU A 199 -24.49 18.73 4.98
CA GLU A 199 -23.06 18.35 5.08
C GLU A 199 -22.56 17.64 3.82
N LEU A 200 -23.35 16.73 3.24
CA LEU A 200 -23.03 16.06 1.98
C LEU A 200 -22.91 17.06 0.81
N TYR A 201 -23.85 18.00 0.69
CA TYR A 201 -23.74 19.09 -0.30
C TYR A 201 -22.50 19.97 -0.06
N GLU A 202 -22.17 20.28 1.21
CA GLU A 202 -21.02 21.10 1.56
C GLU A 202 -19.69 20.43 1.22
N ILE A 203 -19.48 19.15 1.59
CA ILE A 203 -18.22 18.45 1.28
C ILE A 203 -18.03 18.21 -0.21
N VAL A 204 -19.09 17.94 -0.97
CA VAL A 204 -19.01 17.78 -2.42
C VAL A 204 -18.65 19.11 -3.10
N THR A 205 -19.36 20.19 -2.76
CA THR A 205 -19.16 21.51 -3.37
C THR A 205 -17.82 22.14 -2.98
N LYS A 206 -17.35 21.91 -1.75
CA LYS A 206 -16.11 22.50 -1.24
C LYS A 206 -14.88 21.69 -1.65
N TYR A 207 -14.92 20.37 -1.50
CA TYR A 207 -13.72 19.53 -1.66
C TYR A 207 -13.67 18.74 -2.95
N HIS A 208 -14.71 18.75 -3.79
CA HIS A 208 -14.70 18.10 -5.10
C HIS A 208 -14.15 16.65 -5.05
N PRO A 209 -14.74 15.75 -4.26
CA PRO A 209 -14.32 14.36 -4.17
C PRO A 209 -14.76 13.56 -5.40
N GLU A 210 -13.92 12.62 -5.82
CA GLU A 210 -14.19 11.68 -6.91
C GLU A 210 -14.66 10.32 -6.38
N ILE A 211 -14.60 10.09 -5.06
CA ILE A 211 -15.36 9.02 -4.38
C ILE A 211 -16.14 9.65 -3.24
N LEU A 212 -17.43 9.37 -3.16
CA LEU A 212 -18.23 9.68 -1.98
C LEU A 212 -18.75 8.37 -1.38
N TRP A 213 -18.19 8.02 -0.23
CA TRP A 213 -18.37 6.74 0.44
C TRP A 213 -19.29 6.94 1.66
N SER A 214 -20.57 6.58 1.54
CA SER A 214 -21.52 6.72 2.66
C SER A 214 -21.47 5.51 3.59
N ASP A 215 -21.89 5.66 4.84
CA ASP A 215 -21.99 4.54 5.78
C ASP A 215 -22.98 4.79 6.91
N GLY A 216 -23.32 3.73 7.64
CA GLY A 216 -24.11 3.84 8.86
C GLY A 216 -25.52 4.37 8.60
N ASP A 217 -26.38 3.53 8.03
CA ASP A 217 -27.79 3.86 7.80
C ASP A 217 -28.63 3.94 9.09
N GLY A 218 -28.11 3.47 10.22
CA GLY A 218 -28.78 3.50 11.51
C GLY A 218 -30.14 2.81 11.53
N ASP A 219 -30.31 1.72 10.76
CA ASP A 219 -31.57 1.02 10.49
C ASP A 219 -32.63 1.86 9.73
N ALA A 220 -32.26 3.03 9.22
CA ALA A 220 -33.16 3.94 8.50
C ALA A 220 -33.12 3.70 6.98
N PRO A 221 -34.29 3.63 6.29
CA PRO A 221 -34.34 3.38 4.86
C PRO A 221 -33.78 4.55 4.04
N ASP A 222 -33.34 4.26 2.82
CA ASP A 222 -32.91 5.24 1.79
C ASP A 222 -33.83 6.46 1.63
N LYS A 223 -35.15 6.24 1.73
CA LYS A 223 -36.17 7.29 1.66
C LYS A 223 -36.08 8.31 2.80
N TYR A 224 -35.69 7.89 4.01
CA TYR A 224 -35.49 8.81 5.14
C TYR A 224 -34.30 9.74 4.87
N TRP A 225 -33.21 9.18 4.33
CA TRP A 225 -32.01 9.89 3.94
C TRP A 225 -32.17 10.77 2.69
N ASN A 226 -33.25 10.61 1.92
CA ASN A 226 -33.44 11.18 0.58
C ASN A 226 -32.27 10.84 -0.37
N SER A 227 -31.75 9.61 -0.26
CA SER A 227 -30.52 9.20 -0.95
C SER A 227 -30.62 9.29 -2.46
N THR A 228 -31.75 8.89 -3.05
CA THR A 228 -31.92 8.99 -4.51
C THR A 228 -32.01 10.44 -4.98
N GLY A 229 -32.62 11.33 -4.21
CA GLY A 229 -32.64 12.77 -4.48
C GLY A 229 -31.25 13.39 -4.45
N PHE A 230 -30.44 13.03 -3.45
CA PHE A 230 -29.05 13.49 -3.35
C PHE A 230 -28.16 12.93 -4.48
N LEU A 231 -28.28 11.64 -4.79
CA LEU A 231 -27.49 10.99 -5.85
C LEU A 231 -27.86 11.51 -7.26
N ALA A 232 -29.13 11.81 -7.51
CA ALA A 232 -29.55 12.48 -8.74
C ALA A 232 -28.90 13.86 -8.88
N TRP A 233 -28.89 14.69 -7.82
CA TRP A 233 -28.14 15.96 -7.83
C TRP A 233 -26.63 15.73 -8.03
N LEU A 234 -26.05 14.73 -7.36
CA LEU A 234 -24.63 14.40 -7.45
C LEU A 234 -24.20 14.11 -8.89
N TYR A 235 -25.04 13.40 -9.65
CA TYR A 235 -24.76 12.98 -11.02
C TYR A 235 -25.26 13.95 -12.11
N ASN A 236 -26.16 14.90 -11.79
CA ASN A 236 -26.64 15.89 -12.75
C ASN A 236 -25.96 17.26 -12.62
N GLU A 237 -25.80 17.75 -11.38
CA GLU A 237 -25.57 19.17 -11.11
C GLU A 237 -24.24 19.43 -10.39
N SER A 238 -23.76 18.49 -9.58
CA SER A 238 -22.55 18.67 -8.78
C SER A 238 -21.31 18.97 -9.64
N PRO A 239 -20.28 19.63 -9.08
CA PRO A 239 -19.06 19.94 -9.82
C PRO A 239 -18.15 18.73 -10.09
N VAL A 240 -18.54 17.53 -9.61
CA VAL A 240 -17.80 16.26 -9.78
C VAL A 240 -18.58 15.19 -10.54
N ARG A 241 -19.77 15.52 -11.06
CA ARG A 241 -20.70 14.60 -11.73
C ARG A 241 -20.07 13.70 -12.81
N GLU A 242 -19.03 14.17 -13.50
CA GLU A 242 -18.35 13.46 -14.58
C GLU A 242 -17.40 12.35 -14.07
N THR A 243 -16.87 12.47 -12.85
CA THR A 243 -15.83 11.57 -12.33
C THR A 243 -16.22 10.83 -11.04
N VAL A 244 -17.18 11.35 -10.29
CA VAL A 244 -17.54 10.80 -8.96
C VAL A 244 -18.12 9.39 -9.02
N VAL A 245 -17.77 8.55 -8.05
CA VAL A 245 -18.41 7.26 -7.78
C VAL A 245 -18.92 7.18 -6.35
N THR A 246 -19.93 6.34 -6.12
CA THR A 246 -20.47 6.05 -4.79
C THR A 246 -20.58 4.55 -4.55
N ASN A 247 -20.46 4.16 -3.28
CA ASN A 247 -20.67 2.79 -2.81
C ASN A 247 -22.18 2.47 -2.67
N ASP A 248 -22.49 1.35 -2.03
CA ASP A 248 -23.82 0.75 -1.89
C ASP A 248 -24.51 1.00 -0.54
N ARG A 249 -23.95 1.84 0.35
CA ARG A 249 -24.43 2.01 1.73
C ARG A 249 -25.24 3.29 1.92
N TRP A 250 -26.30 3.46 1.12
CA TRP A 250 -27.14 4.66 1.07
C TRP A 250 -28.46 4.56 1.84
N GLY A 251 -28.58 3.59 2.74
CA GLY A 251 -29.77 3.35 3.56
C GLY A 251 -30.05 1.87 3.77
N TYR A 252 -30.89 1.56 4.75
CA TYR A 252 -31.26 0.18 5.06
C TYR A 252 -31.85 -0.52 3.82
N GLY A 253 -31.25 -1.65 3.44
CA GLY A 253 -31.65 -2.42 2.26
C GLY A 253 -31.08 -1.98 0.91
N THR A 254 -30.12 -1.04 0.88
CA THR A 254 -29.38 -0.65 -0.34
C THR A 254 -28.10 -1.47 -0.59
N ILE A 255 -27.52 -2.01 0.48
CA ILE A 255 -26.25 -2.76 0.46
C ILE A 255 -26.35 -3.98 -0.46
N CYS A 256 -25.31 -4.19 -1.27
CA CYS A 256 -25.21 -5.26 -2.27
C CYS A 256 -26.31 -5.24 -3.36
N LYS A 257 -26.97 -4.09 -3.56
CA LYS A 257 -28.17 -3.96 -4.41
C LYS A 257 -28.21 -2.68 -5.27
N HIS A 258 -27.71 -1.56 -4.75
CA HIS A 258 -27.76 -0.24 -5.38
C HIS A 258 -26.39 0.45 -5.30
N GLY A 259 -26.17 1.51 -6.09
CA GLY A 259 -24.95 2.32 -6.04
C GLY A 259 -23.90 1.92 -7.08
N GLY A 260 -22.91 2.81 -7.32
CA GLY A 260 -21.96 2.67 -8.43
C GLY A 260 -20.99 1.48 -8.30
N TYR A 261 -20.76 1.00 -7.09
CA TYR A 261 -20.08 -0.27 -6.81
C TYR A 261 -20.53 -0.84 -5.46
N TYR A 262 -20.43 -2.16 -5.31
CA TYR A 262 -20.87 -2.84 -4.10
C TYR A 262 -19.73 -3.02 -3.09
N THR A 263 -20.04 -2.86 -1.81
CA THR A 263 -19.18 -3.27 -0.70
C THR A 263 -19.75 -4.49 0.00
N CYS A 264 -21.08 -4.68 0.01
CA CYS A 264 -21.84 -5.83 0.56
C CYS A 264 -21.66 -6.12 2.08
N SER A 265 -20.43 -6.11 2.60
CA SER A 265 -20.08 -6.20 4.02
C SER A 265 -18.70 -5.60 4.28
N ASP A 266 -18.30 -5.46 5.54
CA ASP A 266 -16.89 -5.21 5.87
C ASP A 266 -16.04 -6.42 5.44
N ARG A 267 -14.82 -6.16 4.95
CA ARG A 267 -13.86 -7.17 4.46
C ARG A 267 -14.44 -8.13 3.42
N TYR A 268 -15.40 -7.65 2.63
CA TYR A 268 -16.07 -8.45 1.61
C TYR A 268 -15.09 -8.92 0.54
N ASN A 269 -15.04 -10.24 0.33
CA ASN A 269 -14.37 -10.86 -0.79
C ASN A 269 -15.24 -12.04 -1.26
N PRO A 270 -15.88 -11.97 -2.45
CA PRO A 270 -16.77 -13.01 -2.95
C PRO A 270 -16.03 -14.28 -3.37
N GLY A 271 -14.70 -14.22 -3.60
CA GLY A 271 -13.90 -15.35 -4.11
C GLY A 271 -14.24 -15.79 -5.54
N HIS A 272 -15.09 -15.04 -6.25
CA HIS A 272 -15.47 -15.28 -7.64
C HIS A 272 -15.81 -13.96 -8.36
N LEU A 273 -15.81 -13.96 -9.69
CA LEU A 273 -16.15 -12.79 -10.49
C LEU A 273 -17.62 -12.41 -10.37
N LEU A 274 -17.90 -11.17 -9.95
CA LEU A 274 -19.23 -10.57 -9.95
C LEU A 274 -19.52 -9.83 -11.26
N LYS A 275 -20.81 -9.70 -11.59
CA LYS A 275 -21.27 -8.90 -12.76
C LYS A 275 -21.20 -7.40 -12.52
N HIS A 276 -21.38 -6.98 -11.27
CA HIS A 276 -21.31 -5.58 -10.85
C HIS A 276 -19.93 -5.28 -10.26
N LYS A 277 -19.45 -4.04 -10.41
CA LYS A 277 -18.20 -3.62 -9.78
C LYS A 277 -18.36 -3.67 -8.25
N TRP A 278 -17.28 -4.04 -7.56
CA TRP A 278 -17.26 -4.14 -6.11
C TRP A 278 -15.90 -3.70 -5.52
N GLU A 279 -15.87 -3.43 -4.22
CA GLU A 279 -14.70 -2.96 -3.47
C GLU A 279 -14.53 -3.72 -2.15
N ASN A 280 -13.38 -4.39 -1.97
CA ASN A 280 -12.97 -5.02 -0.72
C ASN A 280 -12.46 -3.95 0.25
N CYS A 281 -13.30 -3.55 1.20
CA CYS A 281 -12.93 -2.59 2.23
C CYS A 281 -12.39 -3.34 3.46
N MET A 282 -11.10 -3.20 3.75
CA MET A 282 -10.40 -4.00 4.78
C MET A 282 -9.38 -3.19 5.60
N THR A 283 -8.96 -3.73 6.74
CA THR A 283 -8.09 -3.05 7.72
C THR A 283 -6.72 -3.74 7.88
N ILE A 284 -5.61 -2.99 7.89
CA ILE A 284 -4.28 -3.59 8.16
C ILE A 284 -4.21 -4.15 9.59
N ASP A 285 -4.80 -3.43 10.56
CA ASP A 285 -5.12 -3.98 11.88
C ASP A 285 -6.35 -4.87 11.76
N GLN A 286 -6.24 -6.16 12.08
CA GLN A 286 -7.34 -7.11 11.92
C GLN A 286 -8.56 -6.79 12.80
N LYS A 287 -8.41 -5.97 13.85
CA LYS A 287 -9.45 -5.73 14.87
C LYS A 287 -10.16 -4.38 14.78
N SER A 288 -9.59 -3.38 14.11
CA SER A 288 -10.14 -2.00 14.11
C SER A 288 -9.81 -1.22 12.84
N TRP A 289 -10.66 -0.26 12.51
CA TRP A 289 -10.40 0.76 11.51
C TRP A 289 -9.61 1.95 12.10
N GLY A 290 -9.95 2.40 13.31
CA GLY A 290 -9.25 3.47 14.03
C GLY A 290 -7.89 3.04 14.60
N TYR A 291 -7.11 4.00 15.06
CA TYR A 291 -5.86 3.72 15.78
C TYR A 291 -6.15 3.18 17.18
N ARG A 292 -5.46 2.11 17.58
CA ARG A 292 -5.46 1.60 18.96
C ARG A 292 -4.04 1.27 19.44
N ARG A 293 -3.71 1.71 20.66
CA ARG A 293 -2.38 1.57 21.28
C ARG A 293 -2.19 0.24 22.02
N ASP A 294 -3.25 -0.53 22.16
CA ASP A 294 -3.29 -1.90 22.69
C ASP A 294 -3.12 -2.97 21.58
N ALA A 295 -2.73 -2.58 20.37
CA ALA A 295 -2.40 -3.49 19.29
C ALA A 295 -1.03 -4.17 19.50
N GLU A 296 -1.00 -5.49 19.35
CA GLU A 296 0.23 -6.27 19.24
C GLU A 296 0.60 -6.52 17.77
N LEU A 297 1.87 -6.81 17.48
CA LEU A 297 2.34 -7.05 16.10
C LEU A 297 1.51 -8.14 15.37
N LYS A 298 1.11 -9.20 16.08
CA LYS A 298 0.30 -10.31 15.55
C LYS A 298 -1.12 -9.90 15.09
N ASP A 299 -1.60 -8.73 15.52
CA ASP A 299 -2.91 -8.23 15.14
C ASP A 299 -2.87 -7.51 13.79
N TYR A 300 -1.68 -7.14 13.28
CA TYR A 300 -1.52 -6.57 11.95
C TYR A 300 -1.31 -7.66 10.92
N LEU A 301 -1.92 -7.52 9.74
CA LEU A 301 -1.68 -8.41 8.61
C LEU A 301 -0.21 -8.34 8.15
N THR A 302 0.30 -9.47 7.68
CA THR A 302 1.64 -9.56 7.07
C THR A 302 1.63 -8.92 5.68
N ILE A 303 2.80 -8.66 5.09
CA ILE A 303 2.84 -8.15 3.72
C ILE A 303 2.30 -9.20 2.74
N GLU A 304 2.56 -10.48 3.01
CA GLU A 304 2.10 -11.63 2.24
C GLU A 304 0.56 -11.70 2.23
N ASP A 305 -0.09 -11.51 3.38
CA ASP A 305 -1.55 -11.45 3.49
C ASP A 305 -2.13 -10.27 2.69
N LEU A 306 -1.49 -9.10 2.75
CA LEU A 306 -1.96 -7.90 2.04
C LEU A 306 -1.83 -8.03 0.52
N ILE A 307 -0.70 -8.55 0.02
CA ILE A 307 -0.48 -8.83 -1.41
C ILE A 307 -1.44 -9.91 -1.91
N LYS A 308 -1.61 -11.00 -1.15
CA LYS A 308 -2.62 -12.02 -1.44
C LYS A 308 -4.01 -11.39 -1.55
N THR A 309 -4.44 -10.63 -0.55
CA THR A 309 -5.78 -10.00 -0.54
C THR A 309 -6.00 -9.10 -1.75
N LEU A 310 -4.98 -8.32 -2.15
CA LEU A 310 -5.02 -7.48 -3.36
C LEU A 310 -5.19 -8.32 -4.63
N VAL A 311 -4.38 -9.36 -4.79
CA VAL A 311 -4.36 -10.23 -5.97
C VAL A 311 -5.68 -11.00 -6.12
N GLU A 312 -6.21 -11.57 -5.04
CA GLU A 312 -7.50 -12.26 -5.00
C GLU A 312 -8.64 -11.31 -5.38
N THR A 313 -8.63 -10.10 -4.81
CA THR A 313 -9.65 -9.06 -5.06
C THR A 313 -9.67 -8.65 -6.53
N VAL A 314 -8.52 -8.30 -7.10
CA VAL A 314 -8.41 -7.82 -8.48
C VAL A 314 -8.72 -8.92 -9.51
N SER A 315 -8.29 -10.16 -9.26
CA SER A 315 -8.59 -11.31 -10.12
C SER A 315 -10.10 -11.63 -10.16
N CYS A 316 -10.81 -11.35 -9.07
CA CYS A 316 -12.27 -11.41 -8.94
C CYS A 316 -12.99 -10.11 -9.39
N GLY A 317 -12.27 -9.16 -10.00
CA GLY A 317 -12.82 -7.93 -10.59
C GLY A 317 -13.02 -6.76 -9.62
N GLY A 318 -12.67 -6.92 -8.34
CA GLY A 318 -12.82 -5.89 -7.32
C GLY A 318 -11.74 -4.81 -7.36
N ASN A 319 -11.93 -3.77 -6.56
CA ASN A 319 -10.86 -2.92 -6.06
C ASN A 319 -10.57 -3.26 -4.59
N LEU A 320 -9.34 -3.05 -4.11
CA LEU A 320 -8.99 -3.13 -2.70
C LEU A 320 -8.89 -1.73 -2.08
N LEU A 321 -9.65 -1.49 -1.01
CA LEU A 321 -9.57 -0.28 -0.19
C LEU A 321 -9.00 -0.64 1.19
N MET A 322 -7.71 -0.35 1.38
CA MET A 322 -6.93 -0.78 2.54
C MET A 322 -6.83 0.34 3.58
N ASN A 323 -7.33 0.09 4.79
CA ASN A 323 -7.43 1.10 5.84
C ASN A 323 -6.19 1.20 6.74
N VAL A 324 -5.81 2.44 7.03
CA VAL A 324 -4.94 2.82 8.16
C VAL A 324 -5.69 3.67 9.18
N GLY A 325 -5.32 3.53 10.46
CA GLY A 325 -5.79 4.38 11.55
C GLY A 325 -4.68 5.31 12.03
N PRO A 326 -4.71 6.62 11.75
CA PRO A 326 -3.76 7.57 12.30
C PRO A 326 -4.01 7.87 13.78
N THR A 327 -2.92 8.16 14.49
CA THR A 327 -2.91 8.61 15.89
C THR A 327 -3.60 9.99 16.06
N HIS A 328 -4.05 10.34 17.27
CA HIS A 328 -4.73 11.63 17.51
C HIS A 328 -3.87 12.88 17.25
N ASP A 329 -2.54 12.72 17.29
CA ASP A 329 -1.59 13.77 16.92
C ASP A 329 -1.25 13.79 15.42
N GLY A 330 -1.86 12.93 14.61
CA GLY A 330 -1.81 12.97 13.14
C GLY A 330 -0.72 12.14 12.48
N ARG A 331 0.00 11.30 13.23
CA ARG A 331 1.01 10.39 12.67
C ARG A 331 0.37 9.09 12.16
N ILE A 332 0.81 8.65 10.99
CA ILE A 332 0.65 7.25 10.56
C ILE A 332 1.67 6.44 11.35
N ALA A 333 1.23 5.39 12.04
CA ALA A 333 2.14 4.56 12.84
C ALA A 333 3.16 3.83 11.93
N PRO A 334 4.43 3.65 12.35
CA PRO A 334 5.46 3.06 11.48
C PRO A 334 5.11 1.71 10.87
N ILE A 335 4.34 0.86 11.57
CA ILE A 335 3.85 -0.43 11.06
C ILE A 335 2.90 -0.27 9.87
N PHE A 336 2.05 0.76 9.86
CA PHE A 336 1.18 1.06 8.73
C PHE A 336 1.99 1.63 7.55
N GLU A 337 2.91 2.56 7.81
CA GLU A 337 3.79 3.12 6.77
C GLU A 337 4.67 2.02 6.13
N GLU A 338 5.24 1.12 6.93
CA GLU A 338 6.03 -0.03 6.45
C GLU A 338 5.20 -0.89 5.50
N ARG A 339 4.02 -1.37 5.94
CA ARG A 339 3.13 -2.21 5.11
C ARG A 339 2.72 -1.51 3.82
N LEU A 340 2.35 -0.23 3.89
CA LEU A 340 1.98 0.56 2.72
C LEU A 340 3.14 0.67 1.73
N ARG A 341 4.35 1.04 2.17
CA ARG A 341 5.52 1.14 1.28
C ARG A 341 5.96 -0.21 0.72
N GLN A 342 5.81 -1.30 1.48
CA GLN A 342 6.06 -2.67 1.00
C GLN A 342 5.08 -3.07 -0.12
N VAL A 343 3.78 -2.75 0.02
CA VAL A 343 2.78 -2.97 -1.05
C VAL A 343 3.18 -2.18 -2.31
N GLY A 344 3.62 -0.93 -2.15
CA GLY A 344 4.08 -0.10 -3.27
C GLY A 344 5.36 -0.60 -3.95
N GLN A 345 6.31 -1.16 -3.19
CA GLN A 345 7.50 -1.82 -3.76
C GLN A 345 7.11 -3.03 -4.63
N TRP A 346 6.14 -3.84 -4.20
CA TRP A 346 5.64 -4.95 -5.00
C TRP A 346 4.88 -4.47 -6.25
N LEU A 347 4.05 -3.44 -6.12
CA LEU A 347 3.29 -2.83 -7.23
C LEU A 347 4.17 -2.08 -8.24
N ALA A 348 5.34 -1.57 -7.83
CA ALA A 348 6.31 -0.97 -8.75
C ALA A 348 6.89 -1.99 -9.75
N VAL A 349 6.91 -3.28 -9.40
CA VAL A 349 7.36 -4.38 -10.27
C VAL A 349 6.18 -5.06 -10.97
N ASN A 350 5.13 -5.39 -10.22
CA ASN A 350 4.02 -6.25 -10.69
C ASN A 350 2.78 -5.48 -11.13
N GLY A 351 2.78 -4.15 -11.03
CA GLY A 351 1.61 -3.30 -11.29
C GLY A 351 1.03 -3.40 -12.71
N GLU A 352 1.82 -3.84 -13.71
CA GLU A 352 1.36 -4.01 -15.11
C GLU A 352 0.20 -5.02 -15.24
N GLY A 353 0.20 -6.07 -14.42
CA GLY A 353 -0.90 -7.05 -14.34
C GLY A 353 -1.94 -6.74 -13.26
N ILE A 354 -1.86 -5.59 -12.61
CA ILE A 354 -2.84 -5.12 -11.64
C ILE A 354 -3.62 -3.94 -12.24
N TYR A 355 -2.98 -2.79 -12.41
CA TYR A 355 -3.63 -1.60 -12.96
C TYR A 355 -4.03 -1.80 -14.41
N ASN A 356 -5.16 -1.22 -14.82
CA ASN A 356 -5.69 -1.35 -16.19
C ASN A 356 -5.90 -2.81 -16.65
N SER A 357 -5.98 -3.77 -15.72
CA SER A 357 -6.34 -5.16 -15.98
C SER A 357 -7.85 -5.39 -15.85
N SER A 358 -8.31 -6.53 -16.36
CA SER A 358 -9.65 -7.06 -16.14
C SER A 358 -9.55 -8.44 -15.49
N ALA A 359 -10.62 -8.85 -14.81
CA ALA A 359 -10.76 -10.24 -14.39
C ALA A 359 -10.77 -11.16 -15.63
N TRP A 360 -10.00 -12.24 -15.59
CA TRP A 360 -9.96 -13.18 -16.69
C TRP A 360 -11.13 -14.18 -16.63
N ARG A 361 -11.29 -15.01 -17.66
CA ARG A 361 -12.32 -16.07 -17.75
C ARG A 361 -12.27 -17.10 -16.62
N ALA A 362 -11.17 -17.13 -15.87
CA ALA A 362 -10.96 -17.91 -14.67
C ALA A 362 -10.14 -17.05 -13.70
N GLN A 363 -10.48 -17.11 -12.41
CA GLN A 363 -9.88 -16.27 -11.37
C GLN A 363 -8.57 -16.86 -10.84
N ASN A 364 -8.47 -18.19 -10.78
CA ASN A 364 -7.33 -18.92 -10.22
C ASN A 364 -7.04 -20.21 -11.01
N ASP A 365 -5.90 -20.84 -10.72
CA ASP A 365 -5.54 -22.13 -11.32
C ASP A 365 -6.18 -23.31 -10.60
N THR A 366 -6.47 -24.38 -11.35
CA THR A 366 -7.14 -25.59 -10.85
C THR A 366 -6.18 -26.68 -10.39
N VAL A 367 -4.89 -26.57 -10.72
CA VAL A 367 -3.84 -27.57 -10.41
C VAL A 367 -2.81 -27.00 -9.44
N THR A 368 -2.41 -25.73 -9.59
CA THR A 368 -1.45 -25.09 -8.67
C THR A 368 -2.17 -24.12 -7.72
N PRO A 369 -2.28 -24.44 -6.42
CA PRO A 369 -2.84 -23.53 -5.42
C PRO A 369 -2.07 -22.22 -5.32
N GLY A 370 -2.77 -21.13 -5.03
CA GLY A 370 -2.14 -19.81 -4.88
C GLY A 370 -1.73 -19.13 -6.18
N VAL A 371 -2.13 -19.66 -7.35
CA VAL A 371 -2.00 -18.95 -8.63
C VAL A 371 -3.30 -18.28 -9.01
N TRP A 372 -3.24 -16.99 -9.32
CA TRP A 372 -4.37 -16.12 -9.64
C TRP A 372 -4.18 -15.41 -10.98
N TYR A 373 -5.27 -15.10 -11.67
CA TYR A 373 -5.25 -14.59 -13.04
C TYR A 373 -5.97 -13.25 -13.22
N THR A 374 -5.27 -12.32 -13.87
CA THR A 374 -5.87 -11.14 -14.51
C THR A 374 -5.55 -11.17 -16.01
N CYS A 375 -6.17 -10.30 -16.80
CA CYS A 375 -5.81 -10.14 -18.21
C CYS A 375 -5.87 -8.68 -18.65
N ARG A 376 -5.31 -8.40 -19.82
CA ARG A 376 -5.56 -7.17 -20.57
C ARG A 376 -6.04 -7.57 -21.97
N PRO A 377 -7.37 -7.67 -22.18
CA PRO A 377 -7.93 -8.26 -23.41
C PRO A 377 -7.47 -7.60 -24.71
N ASN A 378 -7.32 -6.28 -24.71
CA ASN A 378 -6.92 -5.50 -25.89
C ASN A 378 -5.47 -5.80 -26.35
N ASP A 379 -4.63 -6.28 -25.44
CA ASP A 379 -3.22 -6.61 -25.70
C ASP A 379 -3.02 -8.14 -25.85
N ASN A 380 -4.10 -8.95 -25.73
CA ASN A 380 -4.08 -10.42 -25.62
C ASN A 380 -3.25 -11.01 -24.47
N ILE A 381 -2.86 -10.21 -23.48
CA ILE A 381 -2.03 -10.66 -22.35
C ILE A 381 -2.88 -11.25 -21.23
N VAL A 382 -2.49 -12.42 -20.72
CA VAL A 382 -2.95 -12.99 -19.45
C VAL A 382 -1.80 -12.95 -18.45
N TYR A 383 -2.08 -12.51 -17.22
CA TYR A 383 -1.12 -12.42 -16.14
C TYR A 383 -1.42 -13.49 -15.08
N ALA A 384 -0.44 -14.34 -14.76
CA ALA A 384 -0.52 -15.32 -13.69
C ALA A 384 0.32 -14.86 -12.49
N VAL A 385 -0.34 -14.48 -11.39
CA VAL A 385 0.31 -14.14 -10.12
C VAL A 385 0.45 -15.41 -9.28
N ILE A 386 1.68 -15.82 -9.00
CA ILE A 386 2.01 -16.97 -8.16
C ILE A 386 2.31 -16.44 -6.75
N LEU A 387 1.48 -16.75 -5.76
CA LEU A 387 1.61 -16.19 -4.39
C LEU A 387 2.65 -16.89 -3.50
N GLN A 388 3.16 -18.05 -3.91
CA GLN A 388 4.18 -18.81 -3.19
C GLN A 388 5.19 -19.37 -4.18
N TRP A 389 6.48 -19.14 -3.94
CA TRP A 389 7.53 -19.72 -4.78
C TRP A 389 7.53 -21.26 -4.66
N PRO A 390 7.51 -22.02 -5.78
CA PRO A 390 7.54 -23.47 -5.71
C PRO A 390 8.93 -23.98 -5.33
N ASP A 391 9.04 -24.74 -4.24
CA ASP A 391 10.29 -25.41 -3.81
C ASP A 391 10.90 -26.31 -4.89
N SER A 392 10.09 -26.77 -5.84
CA SER A 392 10.50 -27.61 -6.96
C SER A 392 11.17 -26.85 -8.12
N GLY A 393 11.13 -25.51 -8.12
CA GLY A 393 11.63 -24.66 -9.21
C GLY A 393 10.76 -24.64 -10.47
N TYR A 394 9.60 -25.30 -10.48
CA TYR A 394 8.67 -25.33 -11.61
C TYR A 394 7.23 -25.05 -11.19
N VAL A 395 6.45 -24.51 -12.12
CA VAL A 395 5.02 -24.24 -11.94
C VAL A 395 4.23 -24.82 -13.11
N THR A 396 3.06 -25.41 -12.82
CA THR A 396 2.15 -25.95 -13.84
C THR A 396 0.92 -25.05 -13.90
N LEU A 397 0.65 -24.45 -15.06
CA LEU A 397 -0.56 -23.64 -15.27
C LEU A 397 -1.50 -24.44 -16.17
N ASN A 398 -2.66 -24.83 -15.65
CA ASN A 398 -3.59 -25.72 -16.35
C ASN A 398 -4.67 -24.96 -17.13
N VAL A 399 -4.92 -23.69 -16.78
CA VAL A 399 -6.00 -22.87 -17.37
C VAL A 399 -5.59 -22.13 -18.67
N PRO A 400 -4.35 -21.64 -18.82
CA PRO A 400 -3.85 -21.12 -20.09
C PRO A 400 -3.59 -22.25 -21.09
N LEU A 401 -4.17 -22.15 -22.28
CA LEU A 401 -3.90 -23.07 -23.39
C LEU A 401 -2.69 -22.55 -24.17
N VAL A 402 -1.58 -23.26 -24.07
CA VAL A 402 -0.36 -22.97 -24.83
C VAL A 402 -0.50 -23.47 -26.26
N VAL A 403 -0.12 -22.65 -27.24
CA VAL A 403 0.10 -23.09 -28.62
C VAL A 403 1.58 -22.93 -28.95
N GLU A 404 2.24 -24.04 -29.29
CA GLU A 404 3.67 -24.07 -29.62
C GLU A 404 3.99 -23.09 -30.76
N GLY A 405 5.05 -22.30 -30.59
CA GLY A 405 5.45 -21.26 -31.55
C GLY A 405 4.53 -20.04 -31.63
N LYS A 406 3.49 -19.93 -30.79
CA LYS A 406 2.61 -18.75 -30.69
C LYS A 406 2.51 -18.14 -29.29
N THR A 407 2.54 -18.96 -28.24
CA THR A 407 2.48 -18.48 -26.85
C THR A 407 3.87 -18.15 -26.34
N GLU A 408 4.14 -16.87 -26.08
CA GLU A 408 5.32 -16.42 -25.35
C GLU A 408 5.02 -16.37 -23.84
N VAL A 409 6.04 -16.63 -23.00
CA VAL A 409 5.97 -16.53 -21.54
C VAL A 409 7.07 -15.63 -21.03
N ARG A 410 6.72 -14.55 -20.32
CA ARG A 410 7.66 -13.61 -19.71
C ARG A 410 7.45 -13.47 -18.22
N ALA A 411 8.51 -13.46 -17.44
CA ALA A 411 8.48 -12.96 -16.06
C ALA A 411 8.57 -11.43 -16.07
N LEU A 412 7.82 -10.75 -15.20
CA LEU A 412 8.05 -9.33 -14.93
C LEU A 412 9.29 -9.11 -14.03
N VAL A 413 9.69 -10.14 -13.27
CA VAL A 413 10.95 -10.19 -12.54
C VAL A 413 12.06 -10.70 -13.46
N LYS A 414 13.22 -10.07 -13.39
CA LYS A 414 13.70 -9.46 -14.62
C LYS A 414 14.99 -10.19 -15.14
N HIS A 415 15.49 -11.25 -14.48
CA HIS A 415 16.57 -12.15 -14.94
C HIS A 415 16.21 -13.64 -14.73
N TRP A 416 14.98 -14.04 -15.06
CA TRP A 416 14.57 -15.45 -15.05
C TRP A 416 14.25 -15.91 -16.48
N ASN A 417 14.83 -17.04 -16.91
CA ASN A 417 14.41 -17.70 -18.14
C ASN A 417 13.28 -18.66 -17.84
N ILE A 418 12.18 -18.56 -18.57
CA ILE A 418 11.06 -19.51 -18.49
C ILE A 418 11.02 -20.34 -19.76
N LEU A 419 11.18 -21.65 -19.61
CA LEU A 419 11.01 -22.59 -20.70
C LEU A 419 9.59 -23.16 -20.63
N CYS A 420 8.87 -23.08 -21.75
CA CYS A 420 7.56 -23.69 -21.92
C CYS A 420 7.72 -25.13 -22.44
N GLY A 421 7.24 -26.11 -21.67
CA GLY A 421 7.12 -27.50 -22.12
C GLY A 421 5.85 -27.73 -22.95
N ALA A 422 5.86 -28.76 -23.80
CA ALA A 422 4.76 -29.12 -24.71
C ALA A 422 3.45 -29.58 -24.01
N SER A 423 3.41 -29.54 -22.67
CA SER A 423 2.29 -29.96 -21.81
C SER A 423 1.81 -28.86 -20.85
N GLY A 424 2.20 -27.59 -21.04
CA GLY A 424 1.84 -26.49 -20.13
C GLY A 424 2.62 -26.46 -18.81
N LEU A 425 3.70 -27.24 -18.70
CA LEU A 425 4.69 -27.08 -17.65
C LEU A 425 5.62 -25.91 -17.96
N PHE A 426 5.83 -25.02 -16.99
CA PHE A 426 6.77 -23.92 -17.07
C PHE A 426 7.92 -24.15 -16.09
N THR A 427 9.14 -24.16 -16.61
CA THR A 427 10.35 -24.27 -15.78
C THR A 427 11.06 -22.93 -15.74
N ALA A 428 11.22 -22.37 -14.55
CA ALA A 428 12.05 -21.19 -14.33
C ALA A 428 13.49 -21.68 -14.09
N THR A 429 14.44 -21.25 -14.92
CA THR A 429 15.85 -21.63 -14.78
C THR A 429 16.73 -20.38 -14.73
N GLU A 430 17.70 -20.44 -13.82
CA GLU A 430 18.74 -19.42 -13.68
C GLU A 430 19.79 -19.62 -14.80
N VAL A 431 20.20 -18.56 -15.48
CA VAL A 431 21.19 -18.66 -16.56
C VAL A 431 22.60 -18.62 -15.97
N ALA A 432 23.30 -19.75 -16.05
CA ALA A 432 24.72 -19.82 -15.67
C ALA A 432 25.55 -18.83 -16.50
N ALA A 433 26.30 -17.97 -15.80
CA ALA A 433 27.15 -16.96 -16.42
C ALA A 433 28.38 -17.55 -17.12
N LEU A 434 28.87 -16.84 -18.14
CA LEU A 434 30.21 -17.08 -18.70
C LEU A 434 31.28 -16.83 -17.62
N GLU A 435 32.35 -17.62 -17.63
CA GLU A 435 33.38 -17.62 -16.57
C GLU A 435 34.10 -16.27 -16.42
N ALA A 436 34.02 -15.68 -15.21
CA ALA A 436 34.97 -14.70 -14.70
C ALA A 436 35.13 -14.90 -13.18
N TYR A 437 36.35 -15.18 -12.73
CA TYR A 437 36.65 -15.56 -11.35
C TYR A 437 36.43 -14.43 -10.33
N TRP A 438 35.62 -14.66 -9.30
CA TRP A 438 35.73 -13.99 -7.98
C TRP A 438 35.19 -14.91 -6.85
N PRO A 439 35.65 -14.81 -5.58
CA PRO A 439 35.47 -15.89 -4.60
C PRO A 439 34.10 -15.91 -3.90
N GLU A 440 33.65 -17.12 -3.57
CA GLU A 440 32.50 -17.36 -2.69
C GLU A 440 32.77 -16.90 -1.25
N SER A 441 31.90 -16.03 -0.70
CA SER A 441 31.22 -16.18 0.61
C SER A 441 30.90 -14.84 1.32
N VAL A 442 29.60 -14.52 1.40
CA VAL A 442 28.96 -13.89 2.57
C VAL A 442 27.54 -14.43 2.65
N SER A 443 27.17 -15.08 3.76
CA SER A 443 25.79 -15.44 4.06
C SER A 443 25.06 -14.24 4.69
N ALA A 444 23.99 -13.76 4.05
CA ALA A 444 23.10 -12.76 4.63
C ALA A 444 22.06 -13.40 5.59
N PRO A 445 21.49 -12.64 6.54
CA PRO A 445 20.45 -13.16 7.45
C PRO A 445 19.17 -13.48 6.70
N ALA A 446 18.41 -14.47 7.18
CA ALA A 446 17.09 -14.79 6.66
C ALA A 446 16.04 -13.73 7.06
N ALA A 447 15.93 -12.67 6.25
CA ALA A 447 14.86 -11.69 6.29
C ALA A 447 14.60 -11.19 4.85
N LEU A 448 13.33 -10.97 4.50
CA LEU A 448 12.80 -10.74 3.14
C LEU A 448 12.80 -12.00 2.25
N ARG A 449 11.68 -12.74 2.28
CA ARG A 449 11.20 -13.65 1.22
C ARG A 449 9.72 -13.38 0.97
N SER A 450 9.42 -12.35 0.19
CA SER A 450 8.07 -12.03 -0.26
C SER A 450 7.99 -12.22 -1.77
N ASP A 451 8.16 -13.48 -2.20
CA ASP A 451 8.33 -13.86 -3.59
C ASP A 451 6.99 -14.23 -4.24
N ALA A 452 6.27 -13.20 -4.72
CA ALA A 452 5.15 -13.39 -5.62
C ALA A 452 5.54 -13.00 -7.05
N LEU A 453 5.62 -14.01 -7.93
CA LEU A 453 6.07 -13.88 -9.33
C LEU A 453 4.87 -13.65 -10.25
N LEU A 454 5.00 -12.73 -11.20
CA LEU A 454 3.99 -12.45 -12.22
C LEU A 454 4.46 -12.87 -13.61
N LEU A 455 3.71 -13.77 -14.25
CA LEU A 455 3.98 -14.31 -15.58
C LEU A 455 2.98 -13.78 -16.61
N GLY A 456 3.46 -13.16 -17.68
CA GLY A 456 2.64 -12.75 -18.83
C GLY A 456 2.63 -13.82 -19.92
N LEU A 457 1.44 -14.17 -20.42
CA LEU A 457 1.19 -15.09 -21.53
C LEU A 457 0.43 -14.38 -22.67
N ASP A 458 0.92 -14.48 -23.90
CA ASP A 458 0.21 -14.01 -25.11
C ASP A 458 -0.54 -15.17 -25.80
N ALA A 459 -1.76 -14.90 -26.29
CA ALA A 459 -2.60 -15.88 -26.97
C ALA A 459 -3.51 -15.28 -28.06
N THR A 460 -3.09 -15.38 -29.32
CA THR A 460 -3.92 -15.04 -30.49
C THR A 460 -4.94 -16.15 -30.82
N THR A 461 -6.22 -15.79 -31.04
CA THR A 461 -7.26 -16.70 -31.55
C THR A 461 -7.59 -16.47 -33.02
N ASP A 462 -7.68 -17.55 -33.81
CA ASP A 462 -8.61 -17.66 -34.93
C ASP A 462 -9.06 -19.13 -35.12
N ARG A 463 -10.26 -19.35 -35.66
CA ARG A 463 -10.89 -20.65 -35.93
C ARG A 463 -11.22 -20.81 -37.42
N SER A 464 -10.50 -21.66 -38.14
CA SER A 464 -11.04 -22.35 -39.32
C SER A 464 -10.28 -23.64 -39.66
N ASN A 465 -10.96 -24.56 -40.37
CA ASN A 465 -10.50 -25.93 -40.65
C ASN A 465 -9.43 -25.99 -41.76
N ILE A 466 -8.54 -27.01 -41.73
CA ILE A 466 -8.30 -27.98 -42.84
C ILE A 466 -7.27 -29.07 -42.44
N LYS A 467 -7.26 -30.16 -43.22
CA LYS A 467 -6.58 -31.45 -42.98
C LYS A 467 -5.06 -31.46 -43.18
N THR A 468 -4.43 -32.43 -42.51
CA THR A 468 -3.20 -33.21 -42.81
C THR A 468 -2.29 -32.80 -43.98
N THR A 469 -0.97 -32.71 -43.74
CA THR A 469 0.16 -33.40 -44.46
C THR A 469 1.53 -32.99 -43.88
N LEU A 470 2.54 -33.87 -43.89
CA LEU A 470 3.94 -33.54 -43.55
C LEU A 470 4.69 -32.85 -44.72
N SER A 471 5.51 -31.83 -44.45
CA SER A 471 6.95 -31.79 -44.86
C SER A 471 7.67 -30.45 -44.59
N THR A 472 8.92 -30.58 -44.15
CA THR A 472 10.10 -29.68 -44.17
C THR A 472 10.05 -28.21 -44.64
N PHE A 473 10.57 -27.34 -43.77
CA PHE A 473 11.43 -26.15 -44.01
C PHE A 473 11.03 -25.07 -45.05
N GLN A 474 10.75 -23.86 -44.55
CA GLN A 474 11.45 -22.63 -44.98
C GLN A 474 11.23 -21.46 -43.99
N HIS A 475 12.29 -20.72 -43.66
CA HIS A 475 12.22 -19.39 -43.02
C HIS A 475 11.76 -18.35 -44.06
N PRO A 476 11.07 -17.28 -43.65
CA PRO A 476 11.80 -16.01 -43.52
C PRO A 476 11.37 -15.10 -42.35
N SER A 477 12.38 -14.49 -41.71
CA SER A 477 12.42 -13.16 -41.07
C SER A 477 11.12 -12.48 -40.58
N GLY A 478 11.07 -12.26 -39.25
CA GLY A 478 10.24 -11.23 -38.60
C GLY A 478 10.81 -10.90 -37.22
N LEU A 479 11.67 -9.87 -37.13
CA LEU A 479 12.58 -9.64 -35.99
C LEU A 479 12.23 -8.33 -35.27
N HIS A 480 11.53 -8.38 -34.13
CA HIS A 480 11.33 -7.27 -33.15
C HIS A 480 10.82 -7.85 -31.81
N ARG A 481 11.11 -7.35 -30.60
CA ARG A 481 12.27 -6.62 -30.04
C ARG A 481 12.20 -6.80 -28.49
N VAL A 482 13.32 -7.01 -27.79
CA VAL A 482 13.37 -7.59 -26.42
C VAL A 482 13.78 -6.59 -25.33
N VAL A 483 13.13 -6.57 -24.14
CA VAL A 483 13.60 -5.84 -22.92
C VAL A 483 13.16 -6.49 -21.58
N ILE A 484 14.08 -7.05 -20.79
CA ILE A 484 13.93 -7.54 -19.37
C ILE A 484 15.34 -7.47 -18.64
N ALA A 485 15.48 -7.26 -17.29
CA ALA A 485 16.74 -7.26 -16.46
C ALA A 485 16.64 -7.16 -14.86
N SER A 486 16.86 -8.23 -14.02
CA SER A 486 17.12 -8.29 -12.51
C SER A 486 17.17 -9.72 -11.83
N GLN A 487 18.19 -10.05 -11.00
CA GLN A 487 18.70 -11.42 -10.59
C GLN A 487 18.50 -11.87 -9.12
N ASN A 488 18.78 -13.16 -8.84
CA ASN A 488 19.41 -13.70 -7.60
C ASN A 488 20.06 -15.09 -7.85
N CYS A 489 21.00 -15.54 -7.01
CA CYS A 489 21.83 -16.77 -7.22
C CYS A 489 22.01 -17.66 -5.97
N HIS A 490 22.21 -18.97 -6.17
CA HIS A 490 22.79 -19.99 -5.25
C HIS A 490 23.17 -21.26 -6.05
N ASN A 491 24.11 -22.17 -5.70
CA ASN A 491 25.16 -22.30 -4.66
C ASN A 491 26.15 -23.41 -5.09
N VAL A 492 27.45 -23.31 -4.78
CA VAL A 492 28.43 -24.44 -4.84
C VAL A 492 29.29 -24.47 -3.55
N VAL A 493 30.07 -25.53 -3.34
CA VAL A 493 30.94 -25.74 -2.17
C VAL A 493 32.35 -26.13 -2.63
N GLN A 494 33.40 -25.38 -2.24
CA GLN A 494 34.73 -25.96 -2.02
C GLN A 494 35.66 -25.13 -1.10
N ARG A 495 36.69 -25.80 -0.55
CA ARG A 495 37.55 -25.32 0.57
C ARG A 495 38.60 -24.29 0.16
N ARG A 496 38.79 -23.21 0.96
CA ARG A 496 40.11 -22.71 1.47
C ARG A 496 40.01 -21.43 2.34
N ASN A 497 41.04 -21.20 3.17
CA ASN A 497 41.13 -20.11 4.16
C ASN A 497 41.34 -18.72 3.53
N PHE A 498 40.58 -17.69 3.94
CA PHE A 498 40.96 -16.26 3.81
C PHE A 498 40.30 -15.39 4.91
N ALA A 499 40.80 -14.16 5.08
CA ALA A 499 40.39 -13.22 6.15
C ALA A 499 39.59 -12.02 5.59
N TYR A 500 38.67 -11.48 6.40
CA TYR A 500 37.69 -10.47 5.98
C TYR A 500 37.91 -9.08 6.59
N PHE A 501 37.61 -8.05 5.81
CA PHE A 501 37.43 -6.66 6.25
C PHE A 501 35.95 -6.29 6.14
N PHE A 502 35.43 -5.52 7.11
CA PHE A 502 34.09 -4.93 7.05
C PHE A 502 34.16 -3.41 7.25
N PHE A 503 33.39 -2.67 6.46
CA PHE A 503 33.03 -1.28 6.73
C PHE A 503 31.57 -1.24 7.20
N LEU A 504 31.31 -0.62 8.35
CA LEU A 504 29.96 -0.39 8.85
C LEU A 504 29.70 1.12 8.88
N HIS A 505 28.60 1.57 8.27
CA HIS A 505 28.09 2.94 8.39
C HIS A 505 26.82 2.90 9.26
N ILE A 506 26.89 3.47 10.47
CA ILE A 506 25.72 3.70 11.34
C ILE A 506 25.76 5.13 11.85
N ASN A 507 24.64 5.83 11.72
CA ASN A 507 24.41 7.12 12.36
C ASN A 507 24.30 6.93 13.88
N LEU A 508 25.36 7.27 14.61
CA LEU A 508 25.40 7.27 16.07
C LEU A 508 25.71 8.66 16.64
N VAL A 509 25.08 9.68 16.06
CA VAL A 509 25.11 11.07 16.55
C VAL A 509 23.79 11.39 17.24
N LEU A 510 23.69 11.08 18.54
CA LEU A 510 22.80 11.74 19.50
C LEU A 510 22.97 11.27 20.97
N ILE A 511 23.68 10.16 21.24
CA ILE A 511 23.88 9.63 22.61
C ILE A 511 25.14 10.20 23.32
N PHE A 512 26.07 10.82 22.58
CA PHE A 512 27.39 11.22 23.11
C PHE A 512 27.51 12.66 23.65
N HIS A 513 26.41 13.40 23.84
CA HIS A 513 26.47 14.75 24.43
C HIS A 513 26.18 14.83 25.94
N HIS A 514 25.90 13.69 26.61
CA HIS A 514 25.61 13.65 28.05
C HIS A 514 26.54 12.75 28.88
N ILE A 515 27.57 12.12 28.29
CA ILE A 515 28.53 11.25 29.00
C ILE A 515 29.96 11.83 28.92
N LEU A 516 30.11 13.09 29.32
CA LEU A 516 31.40 13.73 29.62
C LEU A 516 31.37 14.49 30.95
N CYS A 517 30.72 13.89 31.95
CA CYS A 517 30.84 14.25 33.35
C CYS A 517 30.46 13.02 34.20
N PHE A 518 31.44 12.21 34.60
CA PHE A 518 31.49 11.49 35.88
C PHE A 518 32.76 10.62 35.94
N SER A 519 33.71 11.02 36.77
CA SER A 519 34.85 10.19 37.17
C SER A 519 34.39 9.17 38.22
N GLY A 520 34.30 7.89 37.88
CA GLY A 520 33.92 6.84 38.83
C GLY A 520 34.09 5.43 38.27
N LYS A 521 34.75 4.55 39.03
CA LYS A 521 34.90 3.13 38.68
C LYS A 521 33.56 2.40 38.84
N PHE A 522 33.15 1.63 37.84
CA PHE A 522 32.16 0.55 37.98
C PHE A 522 32.65 -0.71 37.24
N PRO A 523 32.30 -1.92 37.72
CA PRO A 523 32.80 -3.18 37.17
C PRO A 523 32.06 -3.61 35.90
N LEU A 524 32.77 -4.28 34.97
CA LEU A 524 32.15 -4.89 33.79
C LEU A 524 31.34 -6.14 34.18
N HIS A 525 30.02 -5.97 34.24
CA HIS A 525 29.05 -7.01 33.91
C HIS A 525 27.86 -6.34 33.24
N TYR A 526 27.82 -6.35 31.90
CA TYR A 526 26.63 -6.29 31.02
C TYR A 526 27.09 -6.00 29.58
N LEU A 527 27.42 -7.06 28.84
CA LEU A 527 27.45 -7.11 27.36
C LEU A 527 27.67 -8.56 26.91
N CYS A 528 26.76 -9.44 27.35
CA CYS A 528 26.62 -10.80 26.84
C CYS A 528 25.15 -10.97 26.47
N GLY A 529 24.86 -10.98 25.17
CA GLY A 529 23.52 -10.80 24.62
C GLY A 529 23.47 -10.99 23.11
N LEU A 530 24.27 -11.94 22.60
CA LEU A 530 24.19 -12.49 21.26
C LEU A 530 24.21 -14.01 21.38
N ASN A 531 23.46 -14.70 20.52
CA ASN A 531 23.23 -16.14 20.63
C ASN A 531 24.54 -16.93 20.71
N SER A 532 24.57 -17.86 21.65
CA SER A 532 25.65 -18.83 21.81
C SER A 532 25.51 -19.96 20.79
N ASP A 533 26.15 -19.79 19.64
CA ASP A 533 26.68 -20.87 18.81
C ASP A 533 27.98 -20.34 18.19
N TYR A 534 29.09 -21.10 18.30
CA TYR A 534 30.47 -20.70 17.92
C TYR A 534 31.21 -19.70 18.83
N CYS A 535 31.15 -19.88 20.15
CA CYS A 535 32.21 -19.40 21.07
C CYS A 535 32.85 -20.58 21.82
N GLU A 536 33.97 -21.09 21.32
CA GLU A 536 34.83 -21.97 22.13
C GLU A 536 35.53 -21.19 23.25
N LEU A 537 35.61 -21.79 24.43
CA LEU A 537 36.24 -21.25 25.63
C LEU A 537 37.75 -21.06 25.42
N GLY A 538 38.24 -19.81 25.49
CA GLY A 538 39.69 -19.52 25.57
C GLY A 538 40.19 -18.27 24.85
N THR A 539 39.37 -17.59 24.05
CA THR A 539 39.82 -16.49 23.20
C THR A 539 39.95 -15.16 23.95
N LYS A 540 41.13 -14.52 23.93
CA LYS A 540 41.30 -13.10 24.32
C LYS A 540 41.32 -12.21 23.09
N CYS A 541 40.55 -11.13 23.13
CA CYS A 541 40.55 -10.08 22.10
C CYS A 541 41.16 -8.80 22.65
N PHE A 542 42.06 -8.19 21.88
CA PHE A 542 42.70 -6.92 22.22
C PHE A 542 42.18 -5.81 21.31
N PHE A 543 42.00 -4.61 21.88
CA PHE A 543 41.52 -3.42 21.17
C PHE A 543 42.58 -2.33 21.21
N ALA A 544 42.94 -1.82 20.03
CA ALA A 544 43.83 -0.67 19.88
C ALA A 544 43.11 0.45 19.12
N PHE A 545 43.26 1.68 19.61
CA PHE A 545 42.70 2.89 19.01
C PHE A 545 43.83 3.73 18.42
N LEU A 546 43.77 4.01 17.12
CA LEU A 546 44.63 5.00 16.49
C LEU A 546 43.86 6.31 16.31
N HIS A 547 44.46 7.42 16.75
CA HIS A 547 43.94 8.77 16.60
C HIS A 547 44.77 9.51 15.55
N LYS A 548 44.14 10.01 14.49
CA LYS A 548 44.78 10.84 13.47
C LYS A 548 43.88 12.01 13.09
N GLN A 549 44.40 13.23 13.23
CA GLN A 549 43.74 14.43 12.75
C GLN A 549 44.23 14.76 11.34
N ILE A 550 43.31 15.21 10.49
CA ILE A 550 43.60 15.63 9.11
C ILE A 550 43.30 17.12 8.98
N LYS A 551 44.22 17.84 8.34
CA LYS A 551 44.10 19.28 8.08
C LYS A 551 44.01 19.51 6.58
N PHE A 552 43.02 20.27 6.13
CA PHE A 552 42.92 20.64 4.72
C PHE A 552 43.90 21.79 4.40
N PRO A 553 44.59 21.79 3.24
CA PRO A 553 45.64 22.79 2.98
C PRO A 553 45.14 24.22 2.79
N GLU A 554 43.92 24.40 2.26
CA GLU A 554 43.43 25.70 1.78
C GLU A 554 42.43 26.40 2.72
N SER A 555 42.04 25.75 3.82
CA SER A 555 41.38 26.44 4.93
C SER A 555 42.00 26.00 6.24
N ASN A 556 42.36 26.95 7.10
CA ASN A 556 43.10 26.69 8.35
C ASN A 556 42.21 26.07 9.46
N LYS A 557 41.17 25.32 9.07
CA LYS A 557 40.22 24.62 9.94
C LYS A 557 40.49 23.11 9.92
N TRP A 558 40.43 22.50 11.10
CA TRP A 558 40.46 21.05 11.25
C TRP A 558 39.06 20.49 11.02
N ALA A 559 38.96 19.36 10.32
CA ALA A 559 37.68 18.70 10.07
C ALA A 559 37.82 17.18 10.23
N PHE A 560 36.95 16.63 11.09
CA PHE A 560 36.78 15.22 11.45
C PHE A 560 37.93 14.53 12.19
N THR A 561 37.56 13.89 13.30
CA THR A 561 38.38 12.91 14.02
C THR A 561 37.94 11.53 13.56
N VAL A 562 38.84 10.76 12.96
CA VAL A 562 38.58 9.35 12.62
C VAL A 562 39.14 8.48 13.74
N PHE A 563 38.26 7.70 14.38
CA PHE A 563 38.66 6.61 15.26
C PHE A 563 38.58 5.30 14.48
N VAL A 564 39.72 4.62 14.33
CA VAL A 564 39.75 3.25 13.80
C VAL A 564 40.01 2.32 14.97
N MET A 565 39.05 1.43 15.24
CA MET A 565 39.18 0.39 16.26
C MET A 565 39.63 -0.90 15.59
N TYR A 566 40.78 -1.42 16.01
CA TYR A 566 41.26 -2.72 15.59
C TYR A 566 40.94 -3.75 16.66
N ALA A 567 40.25 -4.83 16.28
CA ALA A 567 40.02 -6.00 17.12
C ALA A 567 40.82 -7.17 16.54
N VAL A 568 41.69 -7.78 17.34
CA VAL A 568 42.39 -9.01 16.99
C VAL A 568 42.14 -10.04 18.09
N CYS A 569 41.62 -11.19 17.70
CA CYS A 569 41.36 -12.32 18.57
C CYS A 569 42.23 -13.50 18.10
N ARG A 570 42.94 -14.17 19.01
CA ARG A 570 43.77 -15.35 18.71
C ARG A 570 43.54 -16.47 19.74
N PRO A 571 43.73 -17.75 19.35
CA PRO A 571 43.82 -18.87 20.29
C PRO A 571 45.00 -18.73 21.25
N GLN A 572 44.90 -19.39 22.40
CA GLN A 572 45.74 -19.16 23.56
C GLN A 572 47.10 -19.90 23.49
N SER A 573 48.08 -19.39 22.73
CA SER A 573 49.47 -19.91 22.77
C SER A 573 50.62 -18.98 22.33
N GLU A 574 50.38 -17.72 21.91
CA GLU A 574 51.45 -16.80 21.49
C GLU A 574 51.39 -15.44 22.21
N GLU A 575 52.51 -14.97 22.76
CA GLU A 575 52.66 -13.59 23.23
C GLU A 575 52.92 -12.61 22.05
N PRO A 576 52.34 -11.40 22.07
CA PRO A 576 52.45 -10.47 20.95
C PRO A 576 53.78 -9.69 20.94
N ASN A 577 54.62 -9.94 19.92
CA ASN A 577 55.82 -9.14 19.66
C ASN A 577 55.48 -7.90 18.81
N LEU A 578 55.52 -6.70 19.42
CA LEU A 578 54.97 -5.46 18.88
C LEU A 578 55.60 -5.01 17.55
N ASN A 579 56.86 -5.38 17.28
CA ASN A 579 57.62 -4.92 16.12
C ASN A 579 57.07 -5.43 14.77
N PHE A 580 56.32 -6.53 14.74
CA PHE A 580 55.74 -7.05 13.49
C PHE A 580 54.56 -6.19 12.98
N PHE A 581 53.93 -5.41 13.86
CA PHE A 581 52.72 -4.64 13.55
C PHE A 581 53.00 -3.37 12.72
N LEU A 582 54.21 -2.81 12.79
CA LEU A 582 54.57 -1.58 12.11
C LEU A 582 55.13 -1.79 10.69
N GLN A 583 55.68 -2.97 10.36
CA GLN A 583 56.27 -3.21 9.05
C GLN A 583 55.23 -3.40 7.93
N SER A 584 54.08 -4.00 8.23
CA SER A 584 53.03 -4.28 7.22
C SER A 584 52.38 -3.01 6.65
N ILE A 585 52.28 -1.94 7.45
CA ILE A 585 51.63 -0.67 7.07
C ILE A 585 52.49 0.14 6.07
N SER A 586 53.80 -0.13 6.00
CA SER A 586 54.74 0.65 5.16
C SER A 586 54.72 0.35 3.65
N ARG A 587 54.04 -0.72 3.20
CA ARG A 587 54.20 -1.26 1.84
C ARG A 587 53.04 -1.03 0.85
N SER A 588 51.99 -0.31 1.21
CA SER A 588 50.78 -0.12 0.36
C SER A 588 50.54 1.30 -0.14
N HIS A 589 51.53 2.19 -0.13
CA HIS A 589 51.44 3.54 -0.70
C HIS A 589 52.24 3.69 -2.01
N SER A 590 51.62 3.32 -3.13
CA SER A 590 52.00 3.78 -4.48
C SER A 590 50.87 3.50 -5.48
N GLY A 591 50.30 4.55 -6.09
CA GLY A 591 49.26 4.42 -7.13
C GLY A 591 48.11 5.44 -7.01
N CYS A 592 48.32 6.67 -7.48
CA CYS A 592 47.26 7.68 -7.62
C CYS A 592 46.44 7.47 -8.92
N GLY A 593 45.20 7.98 -8.99
CA GLY A 593 44.40 7.91 -10.23
C GLY A 593 42.99 8.51 -10.20
N ASN A 594 42.87 9.82 -9.93
CA ASN A 594 41.80 10.78 -10.27
C ASN A 594 40.31 10.40 -10.46
N LEU A 595 39.46 11.29 -9.94
CA LEU A 595 38.05 11.49 -10.33
C LEU A 595 37.84 11.66 -11.84
N MET A 596 36.69 11.22 -12.35
CA MET A 596 35.86 12.10 -13.19
C MET A 596 34.35 11.81 -13.05
N VAL A 597 33.56 12.80 -13.45
CA VAL A 597 32.09 12.88 -13.32
C VAL A 597 31.41 12.41 -14.60
N SER A 598 30.28 11.70 -14.50
CA SER A 598 29.26 11.73 -15.56
C SER A 598 27.88 11.29 -15.09
N SER A 599 26.89 12.17 -15.24
CA SER A 599 25.48 11.84 -15.39
C SER A 599 25.05 12.22 -16.81
N LEU A 600 24.35 11.34 -17.54
CA LEU A 600 23.45 11.75 -18.62
C LEU A 600 22.47 10.63 -19.05
N VAL A 601 21.32 11.05 -19.55
CA VAL A 601 20.26 10.25 -20.19
C VAL A 601 20.36 10.42 -21.71
N VAL A 602 20.19 9.36 -22.51
CA VAL A 602 19.55 9.38 -23.85
C VAL A 602 18.87 8.02 -24.13
N SER A 603 17.74 8.06 -24.83
CA SER A 603 16.87 6.95 -25.23
C SER A 603 17.29 6.20 -26.52
N SER A 604 16.80 4.96 -26.67
CA SER A 604 16.10 4.53 -27.90
C SER A 604 15.13 3.38 -27.64
#